data_AF-A0A1M6HPI3-F1
#
_entry.id   AF-A0A1M6HPI3-F1
#
_cell.length_a   1.000
_cell.length_b   1.000
_cell.length_c   1.000
_cell.angle_alpha   90.00
_cell.angle_beta   90.00
_cell.angle_gamma   90.00
#
_symmetry.space_group_name_H-M   'P 1'
#
loop_
_entity.id
_entity.type
_entity.pdbx_description
1 polymer ?
#
loop_
_entity_poly.entity_id
_entity_poly.type
_entity_poly.pdbx_seq_one_letter_code
_entity_poly.pdbx_strand_id
1 'polypeptide(L)'
;MIDEKKAQTLKVIKLSLKGLARQGVFPQSDMDEFQAALDSATEYFSSDGISPEEYQRLAMRTAADGVDWGNVGLGLAGESGEVADAIKKHLYQGHTLDLPHMKEELGDVLWYVALACKCGGFSMADVMRGNIEKLKLRFPDGFSAERSRGRDK
;
A
#
# COMPACT_ATOMS: atom_id res chain seq x y z
N MET A 1 -17.73 1.75 -6.12
CA MET A 1 -17.87 2.79 -5.07
C MET A 1 -16.68 3.76 -4.99
N ILE A 2 -15.41 3.31 -5.02
CA ILE A 2 -14.24 4.23 -4.92
C ILE A 2 -13.85 4.84 -6.24
N ASP A 3 -13.91 4.04 -7.30
CA ASP A 3 -13.76 4.52 -8.68
C ASP A 3 -14.78 5.62 -9.00
N GLU A 4 -16.01 5.46 -8.50
CA GLU A 4 -17.09 6.43 -8.66
C GLU A 4 -16.86 7.74 -7.89
N LYS A 5 -16.34 7.68 -6.65
CA LYS A 5 -15.95 8.89 -5.89
C LYS A 5 -14.75 9.60 -6.53
N LYS A 6 -13.73 8.86 -6.97
CA LYS A 6 -12.57 9.42 -7.69
C LYS A 6 -13.04 10.10 -8.99
N ALA A 7 -13.86 9.42 -9.78
CA ALA A 7 -14.43 9.95 -11.01
C ALA A 7 -15.29 11.20 -10.77
N GLN A 8 -16.09 11.22 -9.70
CA GLN A 8 -16.91 12.37 -9.35
C GLN A 8 -16.07 13.57 -8.88
N THR A 9 -15.05 13.36 -8.05
CA THR A 9 -14.08 14.40 -7.66
C THR A 9 -13.38 14.97 -8.89
N LEU A 10 -12.87 14.11 -9.77
CA LEU A 10 -12.18 14.52 -10.99
C LEU A 10 -13.10 15.33 -11.93
N LYS A 11 -14.37 14.93 -12.01
CA LYS A 11 -15.40 15.64 -12.78
C LYS A 11 -15.63 17.06 -12.24
N VAL A 12 -15.73 17.23 -10.92
CA VAL A 12 -15.90 18.56 -10.31
C VAL A 12 -14.69 19.45 -10.61
N ILE A 13 -13.47 18.95 -10.42
CA ILE A 13 -12.24 19.71 -10.68
C ILE A 13 -12.16 20.14 -12.16
N LYS A 14 -12.44 19.22 -13.10
CA LYS A 14 -12.49 19.51 -14.55
C LYS A 14 -13.51 20.60 -14.90
N LEU A 15 -14.68 20.58 -14.26
CA LEU A 15 -15.71 21.60 -14.49
C LEU A 15 -15.28 22.96 -13.93
N SER A 16 -14.69 23.00 -12.75
CA SER A 16 -14.16 24.23 -12.13
C SER A 16 -13.08 24.88 -12.99
N LEU A 17 -12.11 24.10 -13.48
CA LEU A 17 -11.03 24.61 -14.35
C LEU A 17 -11.56 25.16 -15.69
N LYS A 18 -12.52 24.47 -16.32
CA LYS A 18 -13.20 24.98 -17.51
C LYS A 18 -13.95 26.29 -17.23
N GLY A 19 -14.52 26.44 -16.02
CA GLY A 19 -15.15 27.68 -15.58
C GLY A 19 -14.15 28.82 -15.50
N LEU A 20 -13.01 28.60 -14.85
CA LEU A 20 -11.95 29.61 -14.68
C LEU A 20 -11.35 30.02 -16.04
N ALA A 21 -11.10 29.06 -16.93
CA ALA A 21 -10.60 29.32 -18.29
C ALA A 21 -11.52 30.26 -19.09
N ARG A 22 -12.84 30.08 -18.96
CA ARG A 22 -13.85 30.91 -19.66
C ARG A 22 -13.93 32.33 -19.14
N GLN A 23 -13.61 32.56 -17.87
CA GLN A 23 -13.66 33.87 -17.25
C GLN A 23 -12.43 34.73 -17.61
N GLY A 24 -11.35 34.13 -18.12
CA GLY A 24 -10.16 34.87 -18.56
C GLY A 24 -9.43 35.61 -17.44
N VAL A 25 -9.63 35.18 -16.18
CA VAL A 25 -9.10 35.87 -14.99
C VAL A 25 -7.62 35.58 -14.74
N PHE A 26 -7.11 34.48 -15.31
CA PHE A 26 -5.74 34.01 -15.10
C PHE A 26 -4.91 34.15 -16.39
N PRO A 27 -3.61 34.50 -16.27
CA PRO A 27 -2.65 34.37 -17.35
C PRO A 27 -2.63 32.95 -17.94
N GLN A 28 -2.23 32.83 -19.21
CA GLN A 28 -2.13 31.53 -19.88
C GLN A 28 -1.14 30.58 -19.18
N SER A 29 -0.05 31.10 -18.63
CA SER A 29 0.93 30.31 -17.86
C SER A 29 0.30 29.58 -16.68
N ASP A 30 -0.57 30.26 -15.94
CA ASP A 30 -1.22 29.72 -14.74
C ASP A 30 -2.25 28.67 -15.17
N MET A 31 -2.95 28.89 -16.29
CA MET A 31 -3.86 27.93 -16.87
C MET A 31 -3.14 26.65 -17.32
N ASP A 32 -1.94 26.77 -17.88
CA ASP A 32 -1.11 25.65 -18.27
C ASP A 32 -0.63 24.85 -17.04
N GLU A 33 -0.23 25.53 -15.96
CA GLU A 33 0.12 24.89 -14.69
C GLU A 33 -1.06 24.13 -14.07
N PHE A 34 -2.25 24.73 -14.07
CA PHE A 34 -3.45 24.05 -13.57
C PHE A 34 -3.82 22.82 -14.40
N GLN A 35 -3.65 22.89 -15.72
CA GLN A 35 -3.90 21.75 -16.59
C GLN A 35 -2.91 20.62 -16.33
N ALA A 36 -1.61 20.93 -16.16
CA ALA A 36 -0.60 19.95 -15.80
C ALA A 36 -0.89 19.27 -14.45
N ALA A 37 -1.31 20.04 -13.44
CA ALA A 37 -1.72 19.50 -12.15
C ALA A 37 -2.96 18.59 -12.26
N LEU A 38 -3.93 18.95 -13.11
CA LEU A 38 -5.11 18.13 -13.38
C LEU A 38 -4.74 16.82 -14.09
N ASP A 39 -3.80 16.85 -15.03
CA ASP A 39 -3.36 15.67 -15.76
C ASP A 39 -2.65 14.70 -14.81
N SER A 40 -1.75 15.22 -13.96
CA SER A 40 -1.09 14.42 -12.91
C SER A 40 -2.10 13.84 -11.91
N ALA A 41 -3.07 14.63 -11.45
CA ALA A 41 -4.14 14.14 -10.59
C ALA A 41 -4.98 13.07 -11.29
N THR A 42 -5.31 13.27 -12.58
CA THR A 42 -6.06 12.29 -13.38
C THR A 42 -5.30 10.98 -13.45
N GLU A 43 -4.01 10.99 -13.78
CA GLU A 43 -3.18 9.80 -13.82
C GLU A 43 -3.13 9.10 -12.45
N TYR A 44 -2.93 9.85 -11.38
CA TYR A 44 -2.93 9.32 -10.02
C TYR A 44 -4.26 8.66 -9.64
N PHE A 45 -5.38 9.33 -9.93
CA PHE A 45 -6.72 8.82 -9.63
C PHE A 45 -7.14 7.66 -10.55
N SER A 46 -6.65 7.65 -11.79
CA SER A 46 -6.85 6.58 -12.77
C SER A 46 -5.94 5.39 -12.56
N SER A 47 -4.98 5.45 -11.64
CA SER A 47 -4.21 4.26 -11.26
C SER A 47 -5.15 3.20 -10.63
N ASP A 48 -5.11 1.98 -11.17
CA ASP A 48 -5.88 0.81 -10.71
C ASP A 48 -5.43 0.28 -9.32
N GLY A 49 -4.53 1.01 -8.65
CA GLY A 49 -3.94 0.62 -7.38
C GLY A 49 -4.88 0.86 -6.18
N ILE A 50 -4.76 -0.03 -5.18
CA ILE A 50 -5.35 0.13 -3.86
C ILE A 50 -4.39 0.91 -2.95
N SER A 51 -4.87 1.93 -2.24
CA SER A 51 -4.04 2.62 -1.23
C SER A 51 -3.89 1.76 0.03
N PRO A 52 -2.85 1.95 0.84
CA PRO A 52 -2.69 1.21 2.10
C PRO A 52 -3.87 1.39 3.06
N GLU A 53 -4.41 2.60 3.17
CA GLU A 53 -5.58 2.89 4.01
C GLU A 53 -6.83 2.22 3.49
N GLU A 54 -7.00 2.20 2.16
CA GLU A 54 -8.13 1.56 1.53
C GLU A 54 -8.06 0.04 1.70
N TYR A 55 -6.88 -0.54 1.53
CA TYR A 55 -6.64 -1.96 1.81
C TYR A 55 -6.95 -2.27 3.28
N GLN A 56 -6.38 -1.52 4.23
CA GLN A 56 -6.66 -1.69 5.66
C GLN A 56 -8.16 -1.63 5.95
N ARG A 57 -8.86 -0.64 5.40
CA ARG A 57 -10.31 -0.47 5.58
C ARG A 57 -11.09 -1.65 5.03
N LEU A 58 -10.75 -2.17 3.85
CA LEU A 58 -11.42 -3.31 3.25
C LEU A 58 -11.13 -4.61 4.01
N ALA A 59 -9.86 -4.86 4.36
CA ALA A 59 -9.44 -6.03 5.12
C ALA A 59 -10.14 -6.08 6.49
N MET A 60 -10.22 -4.95 7.20
CA MET A 60 -10.81 -4.90 8.54
C MET A 60 -12.33 -5.05 8.58
N ARG A 61 -13.01 -5.07 7.43
CA ARG A 61 -14.44 -5.46 7.36
C ARG A 61 -14.65 -6.95 7.65
N THR A 62 -13.62 -7.78 7.49
CA THR A 62 -13.70 -9.24 7.72
C THR A 62 -13.12 -9.64 9.07
N ALA A 63 -12.56 -8.71 9.84
CA ALA A 63 -12.04 -8.98 11.17
C ALA A 63 -13.18 -9.18 12.17
N ALA A 64 -13.09 -10.23 12.99
CA ALA A 64 -13.99 -10.44 14.12
C ALA A 64 -13.88 -9.31 15.16
N ASP A 65 -14.87 -9.20 16.04
CA ASP A 65 -14.81 -8.32 17.21
C ASP A 65 -13.84 -8.88 18.26
N GLY A 66 -13.30 -8.01 19.12
CA GLY A 66 -12.49 -8.44 20.28
C GLY A 66 -11.08 -8.96 19.96
N VAL A 67 -10.52 -8.61 18.80
CA VAL A 67 -9.15 -8.96 18.40
C VAL A 67 -8.08 -8.35 19.30
N ASP A 68 -7.11 -9.19 19.69
CA ASP A 68 -5.97 -8.83 20.52
C ASP A 68 -4.63 -9.15 19.85
N TRP A 69 -3.54 -8.81 20.54
CA TRP A 69 -2.18 -9.09 20.09
C TRP A 69 -1.83 -10.58 20.03
N GLY A 70 -2.55 -11.44 20.76
CA GLY A 70 -2.39 -12.88 20.67
C GLY A 70 -2.85 -13.41 19.32
N ASN A 71 -4.04 -12.98 18.87
CA ASN A 71 -4.56 -13.32 17.55
C ASN A 71 -3.66 -12.77 16.43
N VAL A 72 -3.21 -11.52 16.56
CA VAL A 72 -2.28 -10.89 15.60
C VAL A 72 -0.97 -11.67 15.49
N GLY A 73 -0.33 -11.99 16.62
CA GLY A 73 0.98 -12.64 16.63
C GLY A 73 0.93 -14.06 16.09
N LEU A 74 -0.08 -14.85 16.53
CA LEU A 74 -0.24 -16.22 16.07
C LEU A 74 -0.62 -16.29 14.59
N GLY A 75 -1.49 -15.40 14.13
CA GLY A 75 -1.85 -15.29 12.72
C GLY A 75 -0.66 -14.95 11.83
N LEU A 76 0.09 -13.89 12.15
CA LEU A 76 1.31 -13.54 11.42
C LEU A 76 2.30 -14.70 11.32
N ALA A 77 2.48 -15.44 12.42
CA ALA A 77 3.37 -16.60 12.45
C ALA A 77 2.84 -17.75 11.60
N GLY A 78 1.53 -18.01 11.63
CA GLY A 78 0.85 -19.02 10.82
C GLY A 78 1.04 -18.79 9.33
N GLU A 79 0.63 -17.62 8.83
CA GLU A 79 0.69 -17.32 7.39
C GLU A 79 2.14 -17.20 6.88
N SER A 80 3.05 -16.67 7.71
CA SER A 80 4.49 -16.69 7.39
C SER A 80 5.05 -18.12 7.35
N GLY A 81 4.46 -19.03 8.13
CA GLY A 81 4.79 -20.45 8.16
C GLY A 81 4.38 -21.17 6.88
N GLU A 82 3.19 -20.85 6.33
CA GLU A 82 2.73 -21.38 5.04
C GLU A 82 3.62 -20.91 3.88
N VAL A 83 4.02 -19.63 3.86
CA VAL A 83 5.05 -19.11 2.95
C VAL A 83 6.35 -19.93 3.05
N ALA A 84 6.81 -20.18 4.28
CA ALA A 84 8.03 -20.96 4.51
C ALA A 84 7.85 -22.44 4.09
N ASP A 85 6.67 -23.02 4.29
CA ASP A 85 6.37 -24.40 3.93
C ASP A 85 6.36 -24.58 2.40
N ALA A 86 5.76 -23.66 1.65
CA ALA A 86 5.80 -23.63 0.20
C ALA A 86 7.24 -23.59 -0.34
N ILE A 87 8.10 -22.75 0.24
CA ILE A 87 9.53 -22.69 -0.10
C ILE A 87 10.24 -24.00 0.25
N LYS A 88 10.00 -24.56 1.44
CA LYS A 88 10.61 -25.81 1.89
C LYS A 88 10.24 -26.98 0.97
N LYS A 89 8.96 -27.10 0.59
CA LYS A 89 8.47 -28.11 -0.37
C LYS A 89 9.21 -27.99 -1.71
N HIS A 90 9.38 -26.76 -2.20
CA HIS A 90 10.11 -26.51 -3.44
C HIS A 90 11.60 -26.90 -3.34
N LEU A 91 12.29 -26.45 -2.30
CA LEU A 91 13.75 -26.62 -2.18
C LEU A 91 14.16 -28.05 -1.80
N TYR A 92 13.36 -28.75 -0.99
CA TYR A 92 13.80 -29.98 -0.33
C TYR A 92 12.93 -31.21 -0.59
N GLN A 93 11.78 -31.06 -1.26
CA GLN A 93 10.85 -32.17 -1.51
C GLN A 93 10.55 -32.36 -3.00
N GLY A 94 11.21 -31.60 -3.88
CA GLY A 94 11.10 -31.77 -5.34
C GLY A 94 9.82 -31.21 -5.96
N HIS A 95 9.06 -30.39 -5.23
CA HIS A 95 7.86 -29.74 -5.77
C HIS A 95 8.23 -28.55 -6.65
N THR A 96 7.40 -28.24 -7.65
CA THR A 96 7.44 -26.93 -8.32
C THR A 96 6.95 -25.86 -7.34
N LEU A 97 7.57 -24.67 -7.36
CA LEU A 97 7.10 -23.55 -6.55
C LEU A 97 5.75 -23.07 -7.08
N ASP A 98 4.71 -23.20 -6.27
CA ASP A 98 3.36 -22.73 -6.58
C ASP A 98 3.27 -21.21 -6.31
N LEU A 99 3.51 -20.41 -7.35
CA LEU A 99 3.44 -18.95 -7.26
C LEU A 99 2.03 -18.41 -6.98
N PRO A 100 0.94 -18.98 -7.56
CA PRO A 100 -0.42 -18.65 -7.15
C PRO A 100 -0.65 -18.80 -5.64
N HIS A 101 -0.31 -19.96 -5.06
CA HIS A 101 -0.44 -20.19 -3.63
C HIS A 101 0.45 -19.24 -2.81
N MET A 102 1.71 -19.04 -3.21
CA MET A 102 2.60 -18.04 -2.58
C MET A 102 1.97 -16.64 -2.53
N LYS A 103 1.27 -16.23 -3.59
CA LYS A 103 0.60 -14.93 -3.64
C LYS A 103 -0.58 -14.86 -2.68
N GLU A 104 -1.32 -15.95 -2.50
CA GLU A 104 -2.42 -16.05 -1.53
C GLU A 104 -1.87 -15.90 -0.10
N GLU A 105 -0.86 -16.70 0.26
CA GLU A 105 -0.25 -16.65 1.60
C GLU A 105 0.39 -15.29 1.94
N LEU A 106 1.02 -14.64 0.95
CA LEU A 106 1.49 -13.25 1.12
C LEU A 106 0.34 -12.26 1.34
N GLY A 107 -0.83 -12.53 0.74
CA GLY A 107 -2.07 -11.79 0.98
C GLY A 107 -2.58 -11.96 2.40
N ASP A 108 -2.50 -13.18 2.95
CA ASP A 108 -2.93 -13.47 4.33
C ASP A 108 -1.97 -12.86 5.35
N VAL A 109 -0.65 -12.87 5.08
CA VAL A 109 0.33 -12.08 5.85
C VAL A 109 -0.04 -10.59 5.86
N LEU A 110 -0.37 -10.01 4.69
CA LEU A 110 -0.80 -8.61 4.62
C LEU A 110 -2.09 -8.35 5.41
N TRP A 111 -3.02 -9.30 5.44
CA TRP A 111 -4.26 -9.17 6.21
C TRP A 111 -3.96 -9.09 7.71
N TYR A 112 -3.07 -9.93 8.24
CA TYR A 112 -2.67 -9.85 9.64
C TYR A 112 -1.82 -8.61 9.97
N VAL A 113 -1.06 -8.07 9.01
CA VAL A 113 -0.42 -6.75 9.17
C VAL A 113 -1.48 -5.65 9.31
N ALA A 114 -2.54 -5.67 8.50
CA ALA A 114 -3.66 -4.75 8.64
C ALA A 114 -4.38 -4.92 9.99
N LEU A 115 -4.51 -6.16 10.48
CA LEU A 115 -5.05 -6.45 11.81
C LEU A 115 -4.19 -5.89 12.94
N ALA A 116 -2.86 -6.02 12.83
CA ALA A 116 -1.91 -5.41 13.75
C ALA A 116 -2.05 -3.89 13.78
N CYS A 117 -2.23 -3.25 12.61
CA CYS A 117 -2.48 -1.82 12.50
C CYS A 117 -3.78 -1.43 13.21
N LYS A 118 -4.87 -2.19 13.03
CA LYS A 118 -6.14 -1.98 13.76
C LYS A 118 -5.96 -2.11 15.27
N CYS A 119 -5.24 -3.14 15.73
CA CYS A 119 -4.99 -3.40 17.15
C CYS A 119 -4.13 -2.30 17.80
N GLY A 120 -3.11 -1.81 17.08
CA GLY A 120 -2.19 -0.77 17.56
C GLY A 120 -2.65 0.67 17.32
N GLY A 121 -3.75 0.89 16.62
CA GLY A 121 -4.20 2.25 16.25
C GLY A 121 -3.30 2.93 15.21
N PHE A 122 -2.61 2.16 14.37
CA PHE A 122 -1.75 2.66 13.30
C PHE A 122 -2.48 2.69 11.96
N SER A 123 -2.05 3.57 11.05
CA SER A 123 -2.37 3.41 9.64
C SER A 123 -1.32 2.56 8.94
N MET A 124 -1.73 1.72 7.98
CA MET A 124 -0.79 0.97 7.16
C MET A 124 0.17 1.87 6.39
N ALA A 125 -0.27 3.06 5.96
CA ALA A 125 0.60 4.01 5.30
C ALA A 125 1.70 4.54 6.23
N ASP A 126 1.41 4.76 7.51
CA ASP A 126 2.43 5.16 8.48
C ASP A 126 3.45 4.04 8.70
N VAL A 127 3.00 2.79 8.82
CA VAL A 127 3.88 1.62 8.93
C VAL A 127 4.78 1.47 7.70
N MET A 128 4.21 1.63 6.50
CA MET A 128 4.96 1.57 5.24
C MET A 128 5.97 2.73 5.14
N ARG A 129 5.57 3.96 5.47
CA ARG A 129 6.44 5.14 5.44
C ARG A 129 7.62 4.97 6.39
N GLY A 130 7.36 4.59 7.64
CA GLY A 130 8.41 4.34 8.64
C GLY A 130 9.35 3.20 8.22
N ASN A 131 8.83 2.18 7.51
CA ASN A 131 9.68 1.14 6.92
C ASN A 131 10.64 1.71 5.86
N ILE A 132 10.13 2.50 4.90
CA ILE A 132 10.93 3.08 3.82
C ILE A 132 11.97 4.07 4.35
N GLU A 133 11.60 4.95 5.28
CA GLU A 133 12.53 5.91 5.90
C GLU A 133 13.69 5.17 6.59
N LYS A 134 13.36 4.16 7.40
CA LYS A 134 14.35 3.28 8.03
C LYS A 134 15.25 2.58 7.01
N LEU A 135 14.69 2.08 5.90
CA LEU A 135 15.47 1.40 4.87
C LEU A 135 16.38 2.36 4.09
N LYS A 136 15.91 3.57 3.76
CA LYS A 136 16.73 4.60 3.11
C LYS A 136 17.92 5.01 3.95
N LEU A 137 17.73 5.13 5.27
CA LEU A 137 18.83 5.42 6.20
C LEU A 137 19.87 4.29 6.24
N ARG A 138 19.41 3.03 6.20
CA ARG A 138 20.29 1.85 6.25
C ARG A 138 21.01 1.58 4.92
N PHE A 139 20.31 1.81 3.82
CA PHE A 139 20.69 1.40 2.48
C PHE A 139 20.48 2.55 1.48
N PRO A 140 21.18 3.69 1.65
CA PRO A 140 20.99 4.87 0.80
C PRO A 140 21.30 4.59 -0.68
N ASP A 141 22.26 3.69 -0.93
CA ASP A 141 22.68 3.27 -2.27
C ASP A 141 22.18 1.86 -2.62
N GLY A 142 21.16 1.36 -1.91
CA GLY A 142 20.67 -0.01 -2.01
C GLY A 142 21.36 -0.99 -1.06
N PHE A 143 21.01 -2.28 -1.18
CA PHE A 143 21.45 -3.31 -0.25
C PHE A 143 22.97 -3.52 -0.28
N SER A 144 23.59 -3.58 0.90
CA SER A 144 24.96 -4.08 1.07
C SER A 144 25.05 -5.04 2.26
N ALA A 145 25.71 -6.18 2.07
CA ALA A 145 25.87 -7.19 3.12
C ALA A 145 26.62 -6.66 4.34
N GLU A 146 27.56 -5.73 4.15
CA GLU A 146 28.30 -5.06 5.21
C GLU A 146 27.39 -4.23 6.13
N ARG A 147 26.58 -3.32 5.57
CA ARG A 147 25.62 -2.52 6.34
C ARG A 147 24.52 -3.36 6.98
N SER A 148 24.20 -4.54 6.43
CA SER A 148 23.26 -5.49 7.04
C SER A 148 23.79 -6.11 8.34
N ARG A 149 25.11 -6.26 8.48
CA ARG A 149 25.77 -6.82 9.67
C ARG A 149 26.04 -5.78 10.76
N GLY A 150 26.34 -4.53 10.40
CA GLY A 150 26.58 -3.41 11.33
C GLY A 150 25.30 -2.81 11.95
N ARG A 151 24.53 -3.63 12.69
CA ARG A 151 23.27 -3.21 13.30
C ARG A 151 23.52 -2.47 14.62
N ASP A 152 23.48 -1.14 14.61
CA ASP A 152 23.23 -0.39 15.85
C ASP A 152 21.73 -0.50 16.18
N LYS A 153 21.43 -0.98 17.39
CA LYS A 153 20.06 -1.16 17.92
C LYS A 153 19.53 0.12 18.52
#